data_AF-R5LQ51-F1
#
_entry.id   AF-R5LQ51-F1
#
_cell.length_a   1.000
_cell.length_b   1.000
_cell.length_c   1.000
_cell.angle_alpha   90.00
_cell.angle_beta   90.00
_cell.angle_gamma   90.00
#
_symmetry.space_group_name_H-M   'P 1'
#
loop_
_entity.id
_entity.type
_entity.pdbx_description
1 polymer ?
#
loop_
_entity_poly.entity_id
_entity_poly.type
_entity_poly.pdbx_seq_one_letter_code
_entity_poly.pdbx_strand_id
1 'polypeptide(L)'
;MENIRENAYGDVRVVERSDYKWGVIDSKGNIVVPFGKYDWIDGFDSGLCRVKIGNEPSTLANNGNKWGIINEQGEEVLPCEYDEVWNFYGKNRCSTRVVKDGIASDVYFHNLNPELPVKEQNVKSNKPNYRRPYYAIRETYNDYNGTYAQDVMGWSDQDIDDVLDGEADAYWNID
;
A
#
# COMPACT_ATOMS: atom_id res chain seq x y z
N MET A 1 -27.90 -16.06 9.58
CA MET A 1 -26.59 -16.47 9.00
C MET A 1 -25.56 -15.57 9.63
N GLU A 2 -24.57 -16.14 10.31
CA GLU A 2 -23.45 -15.35 10.83
C GLU A 2 -22.72 -14.77 9.62
N ASN A 3 -22.59 -13.44 9.55
CA ASN A 3 -21.85 -12.78 8.49
C ASN A 3 -20.37 -13.03 8.74
N ILE A 4 -19.83 -14.04 8.07
CA ILE A 4 -18.40 -14.36 8.06
C ILE A 4 -17.84 -13.80 6.76
N ARG A 5 -16.79 -12.98 6.85
CA ARG A 5 -16.02 -12.57 5.69
C ARG A 5 -14.77 -13.44 5.63
N GLU A 6 -14.53 -14.07 4.49
CA GLU A 6 -13.33 -14.86 4.26
C GLU A 6 -12.63 -14.39 2.99
N ASN A 7 -11.30 -14.33 3.05
CA ASN A 7 -10.44 -14.05 1.90
C ASN A 7 -9.37 -15.14 1.83
N ALA A 8 -9.24 -15.78 0.67
CA ALA A 8 -8.30 -16.87 0.45
C ALA A 8 -6.98 -16.35 -0.15
N TYR A 9 -5.87 -16.90 0.33
CA TYR A 9 -4.50 -16.58 -0.07
C TYR A 9 -3.72 -17.88 -0.25
N GLY A 10 -3.93 -18.56 -1.37
CA GLY A 10 -3.35 -19.88 -1.60
C GLY A 10 -3.92 -20.92 -0.64
N ASP A 11 -3.05 -21.46 0.24
CA ASP A 11 -3.40 -22.54 1.16
C ASP A 11 -4.00 -22.05 2.49
N VAL A 12 -4.05 -20.74 2.74
CA VAL A 12 -4.64 -20.15 3.94
C VAL A 12 -5.78 -19.21 3.62
N ARG A 13 -6.68 -19.02 4.59
CA ARG A 13 -7.77 -18.05 4.52
C ARG A 13 -7.78 -17.18 5.76
N VAL A 14 -7.91 -15.87 5.55
CA VAL A 14 -8.15 -14.91 6.63
C VAL A 14 -9.66 -14.81 6.80
N VAL A 15 -10.11 -14.99 8.03
CA VAL A 15 -11.54 -15.05 8.38
C VAL A 15 -11.83 -13.98 9.43
N GLU A 16 -12.83 -13.14 9.15
CA GLU A 16 -13.42 -12.18 10.07
C GLU A 16 -14.80 -12.69 10.48
N ARG A 17 -14.99 -12.91 11.78
CA ARG A 17 -16.27 -13.30 12.37
C ARG A 17 -17.14 -12.08 12.66
N SER A 18 -18.43 -12.31 12.85
CA SER A 18 -19.42 -11.26 13.15
C SER A 18 -19.18 -10.51 14.47
N ASP A 19 -18.33 -11.04 15.36
CA ASP A 19 -17.87 -10.38 16.59
C ASP A 19 -16.59 -9.57 16.40
N TYR A 20 -16.22 -9.27 15.15
CA TYR A 20 -15.00 -8.55 14.75
C TYR A 20 -13.69 -9.23 15.16
N LYS A 21 -13.74 -10.54 15.42
CA LYS A 21 -12.53 -11.33 15.67
C LYS A 21 -11.96 -11.88 14.39
N TRP A 22 -10.66 -11.70 14.24
CA TRP A 22 -9.87 -12.17 13.11
C TRP A 22 -9.15 -13.45 13.46
N GLY A 23 -9.07 -14.36 12.50
CA GLY A 23 -8.31 -15.60 12.59
C GLY A 23 -7.83 -16.05 11.21
N VAL A 24 -6.93 -17.03 11.20
CA VAL A 24 -6.41 -17.65 9.98
C VAL A 24 -6.67 -19.14 10.05
N ILE A 25 -7.21 -19.70 8.97
CA ILE A 25 -7.45 -21.12 8.82
C ILE A 25 -6.71 -21.65 7.59
N ASP A 26 -6.33 -22.92 7.60
CA ASP A 26 -5.77 -23.58 6.43
C ASP A 26 -6.88 -24.02 5.45
N SER A 27 -6.49 -24.51 4.28
CA SER A 27 -7.39 -25.02 3.23
C SER A 27 -8.24 -26.23 3.67
N LYS A 28 -7.87 -26.89 4.76
CA LYS A 28 -8.59 -28.02 5.37
C LYS A 28 -9.55 -27.58 6.48
N GLY A 29 -9.53 -26.29 6.85
CA GLY A 29 -10.35 -25.71 7.92
C GLY A 29 -9.72 -25.80 9.31
N ASN A 30 -8.45 -26.19 9.44
CA ASN A 30 -7.75 -26.15 10.73
C ASN A 30 -7.40 -24.72 11.09
N ILE A 31 -7.49 -24.38 12.38
CA ILE A 31 -7.11 -23.06 12.88
C ILE A 31 -5.59 -22.96 12.92
N VAL A 32 -5.04 -22.06 12.12
CA VAL A 32 -3.61 -21.69 12.09
C VAL A 32 -3.35 -20.57 13.11
N VAL A 33 -4.18 -19.52 13.05
CA VAL A 33 -4.15 -18.40 14.01
C VAL A 33 -5.49 -18.36 14.74
N PRO A 34 -5.50 -18.53 16.08
CA PRO A 34 -6.71 -18.45 16.89
C PRO A 34 -7.44 -17.12 16.74
N PHE A 35 -8.76 -17.19 16.69
CA PHE A 35 -9.60 -15.99 16.63
C PHE A 35 -9.39 -15.09 17.85
N GLY A 36 -9.04 -13.83 17.60
CA GLY A 36 -8.77 -12.85 18.66
C GLY A 36 -7.36 -12.91 19.23
N LYS A 37 -6.43 -13.69 18.65
CA LYS A 37 -4.99 -13.56 18.95
C LYS A 37 -4.47 -12.17 18.57
N TYR A 38 -4.99 -11.62 17.48
CA TYR A 38 -4.67 -10.29 16.96
C TYR A 38 -5.97 -9.49 16.78
N ASP A 39 -5.90 -8.19 16.99
CA ASP A 39 -7.02 -7.26 16.79
C ASP A 39 -7.23 -6.92 15.30
N TRP A 40 -6.19 -7.11 14.47
CA TRP A 40 -6.28 -6.96 13.02
C TRP A 40 -5.31 -7.91 12.30
N ILE A 41 -5.76 -8.47 11.19
CA ILE A 41 -4.97 -9.32 10.29
C ILE A 41 -5.21 -8.79 8.87
N ASP A 42 -4.14 -8.38 8.17
CA ASP A 42 -4.23 -8.01 6.74
C ASP A 42 -4.37 -9.27 5.85
N GLY A 43 -4.27 -9.11 4.53
CA GLY A 43 -4.07 -10.25 3.64
C GLY A 43 -2.65 -10.81 3.66
N PHE A 44 -2.50 -12.03 3.14
CA PHE A 44 -1.18 -12.61 2.88
C PHE A 44 -0.68 -12.18 1.50
N ASP A 45 0.59 -11.79 1.43
CA ASP A 45 1.34 -11.58 0.21
C ASP A 45 2.68 -12.31 0.31
N SER A 46 3.01 -13.15 -0.68
CA SER A 46 4.29 -13.88 -0.70
C SER A 46 4.54 -14.70 0.58
N GLY A 47 3.49 -15.29 1.14
CA GLY A 47 3.54 -16.08 2.38
C GLY A 47 3.71 -15.27 3.67
N LEU A 48 3.60 -13.93 3.62
CA LEU A 48 3.73 -13.05 4.76
C LEU A 48 2.45 -12.24 4.98
N CYS A 49 2.07 -12.04 6.24
CA CYS A 49 0.91 -11.26 6.62
C CYS A 49 1.26 -10.30 7.75
N ARG A 50 0.81 -9.05 7.65
CA ARG A 50 0.95 -8.04 8.70
C ARG A 50 -0.19 -8.20 9.72
N VAL A 51 0.16 -8.21 11.00
CA VAL A 51 -0.78 -8.35 12.11
C VAL A 51 -0.63 -7.21 13.12
N LYS A 52 -1.71 -6.90 13.84
CA LYS A 52 -1.77 -5.82 14.84
C LYS A 52 -2.34 -6.32 16.16
N ILE A 53 -1.76 -5.85 17.25
CA ILE A 53 -2.33 -5.87 18.59
C ILE A 53 -2.60 -4.42 19.01
N GLY A 54 -3.80 -4.15 19.50
CA GLY A 54 -4.30 -2.84 19.86
C GLY A 54 -5.48 -2.41 18.98
N ASN A 55 -6.40 -1.66 19.60
CA ASN A 55 -7.69 -1.29 19.01
C ASN A 55 -7.75 0.16 18.53
N GLU A 56 -6.64 0.89 18.66
CA GLU A 56 -6.62 2.29 18.27
C GLU A 56 -6.54 2.45 16.73
N PRO A 57 -7.06 3.55 16.18
CA PRO A 57 -6.91 3.88 14.77
C PRO A 57 -5.43 4.00 14.37
N SER A 58 -5.05 3.31 13.31
CA SER A 58 -3.67 3.34 12.77
C SER A 58 -3.28 4.71 12.17
N THR A 59 -4.22 5.65 12.09
CA THR A 59 -3.99 7.04 11.67
C THR A 59 -3.39 7.92 12.77
N LEU A 60 -3.53 7.50 14.04
CA LEU A 60 -2.98 8.21 15.18
C LEU A 60 -1.52 7.78 15.39
N ALA A 61 -0.62 8.76 15.43
CA ALA A 61 0.76 8.52 15.85
C ALA A 61 0.80 8.15 17.34
N ASN A 62 1.71 7.26 17.73
CA ASN A 62 1.91 6.83 19.12
C ASN A 62 0.63 6.30 19.80
N ASN A 63 -0.20 5.58 19.04
CA ASN A 63 -1.49 5.05 19.49
C ASN A 63 -1.37 3.80 20.40
N GLY A 64 -0.15 3.37 20.73
CA GLY A 64 0.09 2.18 21.54
C GLY A 64 -0.20 0.85 20.85
N ASN A 65 -0.63 0.85 19.57
CA ASN A 65 -0.73 -0.37 18.78
C ASN A 65 0.66 -0.94 18.55
N LYS A 66 0.73 -2.27 18.52
CA LYS A 66 1.93 -3.01 18.17
C LYS A 66 1.69 -3.85 16.94
N TRP A 67 2.68 -3.87 16.06
CA TRP A 67 2.61 -4.53 14.77
C TRP A 67 3.68 -5.59 14.65
N GLY A 68 3.35 -6.65 13.93
CA GLY A 68 4.22 -7.76 13.61
C GLY A 68 3.92 -8.32 12.22
N ILE A 69 4.64 -9.38 11.87
CA ILE A 69 4.46 -10.13 10.63
C ILE A 69 4.45 -11.61 10.97
N ILE A 70 3.48 -12.33 10.44
CA ILE A 70 3.39 -13.79 10.53
C ILE A 70 3.57 -14.45 9.16
N ASN A 71 4.00 -15.71 9.17
CA ASN A 71 3.97 -16.58 7.99
C ASN A 71 2.64 -17.35 7.88
N GLU A 72 2.47 -18.12 6.80
CA GLU A 72 1.27 -18.94 6.54
C GLU A 72 1.06 -20.05 7.58
N GLN A 73 2.09 -20.39 8.36
CA GLN A 73 2.02 -21.33 9.48
C GLN A 73 1.58 -20.65 10.78
N GLY A 74 1.34 -19.32 10.76
CA GLY A 74 0.93 -18.54 11.93
C GLY A 74 2.06 -18.20 12.90
N GLU A 75 3.32 -18.45 12.50
CA GLU A 75 4.51 -18.15 13.26
C GLU A 75 4.89 -16.68 13.09
N GLU A 76 5.28 -16.03 14.19
CA GLU A 76 5.73 -14.64 14.17
C GLU A 76 7.16 -14.56 13.63
N VAL A 77 7.30 -14.33 12.33
CA VAL A 77 8.59 -14.05 11.69
C VAL A 77 9.09 -12.64 12.02
N LEU A 78 8.17 -11.74 12.39
CA LEU A 78 8.46 -10.46 13.04
C LEU A 78 7.50 -10.30 14.24
N PRO A 79 7.99 -10.27 15.49
CA PRO A 79 7.12 -10.19 16.67
C PRO A 79 6.31 -8.89 16.72
N CYS A 80 5.15 -8.94 17.37
CA CYS A 80 4.28 -7.77 17.58
C CYS A 80 4.83 -6.80 18.63
N GLU A 81 5.95 -6.15 18.34
CA GLU A 81 6.62 -5.18 19.23
C GLU A 81 6.92 -3.84 18.55
N TYR A 82 6.67 -3.73 17.24
CA TYR A 82 6.94 -2.53 16.45
C TYR A 82 5.79 -1.54 16.57
N ASP A 83 6.10 -0.26 16.68
CA ASP A 83 5.10 0.82 16.72
C ASP A 83 4.41 1.00 15.36
N GLU A 84 5.16 0.76 14.29
CA GLU A 84 4.63 0.78 12.93
C GLU A 84 5.28 -0.31 12.08
N VAL A 85 4.46 -0.98 11.27
CA VAL A 85 4.91 -1.79 10.12
C VAL A 85 4.13 -1.29 8.91
N TRP A 86 4.82 -0.82 7.88
CA TRP A 86 4.15 -0.28 6.70
C TRP A 86 3.35 -1.35 5.97
N ASN A 87 2.16 -0.97 5.50
CA ASN A 87 1.31 -1.87 4.72
C ASN A 87 2.03 -2.26 3.42
N PHE A 88 2.15 -3.55 3.17
CA PHE A 88 2.66 -4.13 1.94
C PHE A 88 1.63 -5.00 1.19
N TYR A 89 0.45 -5.23 1.75
CA TYR A 89 -0.61 -6.02 1.13
C TYR A 89 -1.10 -5.39 -0.19
N GLY A 90 -1.18 -6.19 -1.24
CA GLY A 90 -1.50 -5.79 -2.61
C GLY A 90 -0.39 -4.98 -3.28
N LYS A 91 0.85 -5.00 -2.76
CA LYS A 91 1.96 -4.17 -3.27
C LYS A 91 3.11 -5.05 -3.74
N ASN A 92 3.63 -4.77 -4.94
CA ASN A 92 4.83 -5.42 -5.46
C ASN A 92 6.10 -4.84 -4.80
N ARG A 93 6.35 -5.21 -3.53
CA ARG A 93 7.50 -4.78 -2.71
C ARG A 93 8.32 -6.00 -2.28
N CYS A 94 9.59 -5.79 -1.96
CA CYS A 94 10.50 -6.80 -1.41
C CYS A 94 11.00 -6.45 0.01
N SER A 95 10.51 -5.34 0.56
CA SER A 95 10.77 -4.89 1.91
C SER A 95 9.61 -4.06 2.43
N THR A 96 9.55 -3.93 3.75
CA THR A 96 8.67 -2.99 4.43
C THR A 96 9.46 -2.17 5.44
N ARG A 97 9.02 -0.93 5.64
CA ARG A 97 9.57 -0.06 6.68
C ARG A 97 8.90 -0.40 7.99
N VAL A 98 9.71 -0.54 9.03
CA VAL A 98 9.27 -0.75 10.40
C VAL A 98 9.78 0.37 11.28
N VAL A 99 9.05 0.69 12.34
CA VAL A 99 9.43 1.68 13.35
C VAL A 99 9.34 1.01 14.71
N LYS A 100 10.42 1.12 15.49
CA LYS A 100 10.47 0.69 16.89
C LYS A 100 11.17 1.76 17.71
N ASP A 101 10.51 2.24 18.75
CA ASP A 101 11.02 3.28 19.65
C ASP A 101 11.44 4.56 18.89
N GLY A 102 10.67 4.90 17.85
CA GLY A 102 10.92 6.04 16.97
C GLY A 102 12.06 5.85 15.95
N ILE A 103 12.74 4.70 15.96
CA ILE A 103 13.79 4.38 14.99
C ILE A 103 13.16 3.61 13.83
N ALA A 104 13.34 4.16 12.62
CA ALA A 104 12.88 3.51 11.40
C ALA A 104 13.98 2.66 10.76
N SER A 105 13.62 1.45 10.33
CA SER A 105 14.49 0.55 9.58
C SER A 105 13.70 -0.17 8.48
N ASP A 106 14.41 -0.70 7.49
CA ASP A 106 13.81 -1.53 6.44
C ASP A 106 14.02 -3.00 6.77
N VAL A 107 12.95 -3.79 6.68
CA VAL A 107 12.96 -5.24 6.81
C VAL A 107 12.68 -5.85 5.45
N TYR A 108 13.60 -6.66 4.96
CA TYR A 108 13.48 -7.33 3.66
C TYR A 108 12.73 -8.65 3.81
N PHE A 109 11.79 -8.91 2.90
CA PHE A 109 10.93 -10.09 2.99
C PHE A 109 11.70 -11.40 2.83
N HIS A 110 12.79 -11.42 2.06
CA HIS A 110 13.66 -12.60 1.95
C HIS A 110 14.34 -12.99 3.27
N ASN A 111 14.47 -12.06 4.23
CA ASN A 111 14.99 -12.38 5.56
C ASN A 111 13.93 -13.04 6.46
N LEU A 112 12.65 -12.80 6.17
CA LEU A 112 11.51 -13.34 6.92
C LEU A 112 11.00 -14.65 6.29
N ASN A 113 11.10 -14.76 4.97
CA ASN A 113 10.80 -15.94 4.19
C ASN A 113 11.96 -16.18 3.19
N PRO A 114 12.93 -17.05 3.51
CA PRO A 114 14.10 -17.33 2.67
C PRO A 114 13.78 -17.92 1.29
N GLU A 115 12.57 -18.42 1.08
CA GLU A 115 12.12 -18.94 -0.23
C GLU A 115 11.86 -17.81 -1.23
N LEU A 116 11.70 -16.57 -0.76
CA LEU A 116 11.46 -15.41 -1.62
C LEU A 116 12.74 -14.97 -2.34
N PRO A 117 12.61 -14.51 -3.61
CA PRO A 117 13.77 -14.11 -4.40
C PRO A 117 14.48 -12.94 -3.73
N VAL A 118 15.81 -13.06 -3.58
CA VAL A 118 16.67 -11.93 -3.24
C VAL A 118 16.68 -11.01 -4.46
N LYS A 119 15.96 -9.88 -4.39
CA LYS A 119 16.15 -8.81 -5.37
C LYS A 119 17.47 -8.12 -5.04
N GLU A 120 18.46 -8.22 -5.94
CA GLU A 120 19.78 -7.62 -5.76
C GLU A 120 19.68 -6.15 -5.32
N GLN A 121 20.48 -5.79 -4.32
CA GLN A 121 20.68 -4.41 -3.87
C GLN A 121 21.58 -3.65 -4.86
N ASN A 122 21.11 -3.42 -6.08
CA ASN A 122 21.85 -2.74 -7.16
C ASN A 122 20.86 -1.82 -7.89
N VAL A 123 21.04 -0.53 -8.16
CA VAL A 123 22.16 0.42 -8.13
C VAL A 123 21.53 1.80 -7.96
N LYS A 124 22.17 2.71 -7.19
CA LYS A 124 21.94 4.17 -7.14
C LYS A 124 20.73 4.66 -7.97
N SER A 125 19.51 4.49 -7.47
CA SER A 125 18.41 5.23 -8.04
C SER A 125 18.62 6.67 -7.59
N ASN A 126 19.12 7.50 -8.48
CA ASN A 126 19.20 8.95 -8.37
C ASN A 126 17.76 9.52 -8.36
N LYS A 127 16.95 9.09 -7.38
CA LYS A 127 15.59 9.55 -7.16
C LYS A 127 15.71 10.75 -6.23
N PRO A 128 15.27 11.95 -6.65
CA PRO A 128 15.34 13.13 -5.79
C PRO A 128 14.61 12.82 -4.48
N ASN A 129 15.26 13.16 -3.37
CA ASN A 129 14.74 12.99 -2.02
C ASN A 129 13.38 13.69 -1.88
N TYR A 130 12.28 12.96 -2.05
CA TYR A 130 10.96 13.47 -1.68
C TYR A 130 10.80 13.34 -0.16
N ARG A 131 11.51 14.19 0.59
CA ARG A 131 11.09 14.57 1.94
C ARG A 131 9.79 15.37 1.78
N ARG A 132 8.66 14.69 1.74
CA ARG A 132 7.33 15.31 1.84
C ARG A 132 6.94 15.35 3.33
N PRO A 133 7.01 16.51 4.01
CA PRO A 133 6.56 16.62 5.39
C PRO A 133 5.05 16.39 5.48
N TYR A 134 4.66 15.76 6.57
CA TYR A 134 3.32 15.27 6.88
C TYR A 134 2.34 16.40 7.24
N TYR A 135 2.22 17.45 6.41
CA TYR A 135 1.10 18.42 6.43
C TYR A 135 1.06 19.14 5.08
N ALA A 136 0.48 18.51 4.06
CA ALA A 136 0.01 19.22 2.88
C ALA A 136 -1.45 18.83 2.66
N ILE A 137 -2.32 19.77 3.04
CA ILE A 137 -3.75 19.78 2.75
C ILE A 137 -3.94 19.45 1.26
N ARG A 138 -4.78 18.46 0.96
CA ARG A 138 -5.26 18.22 -0.40
C ARG A 138 -6.13 19.41 -0.82
N GLU A 139 -5.76 20.06 -1.92
CA GLU A 139 -6.76 20.50 -2.89
C GLU A 139 -6.61 19.60 -4.11
N THR A 140 -7.33 18.47 -4.11
CA THR A 140 -7.54 17.67 -5.32
C THR A 140 -8.96 17.91 -5.80
N TYR A 141 -9.19 19.10 -6.34
CA TYR A 141 -10.08 19.24 -7.48
C TYR A 141 -9.18 19.10 -8.73
N ASN A 142 -9.57 18.22 -9.66
CA ASN A 142 -8.99 18.01 -11.01
C ASN A 142 -8.13 16.76 -11.24
N ASP A 143 -8.61 15.60 -10.83
CA ASP A 143 -8.43 14.41 -11.68
C ASP A 143 -9.80 14.05 -12.28
N TYR A 144 -10.20 14.80 -13.31
CA TYR A 144 -11.28 14.42 -14.21
C TYR A 144 -10.71 13.50 -15.30
N ASN A 145 -11.38 12.37 -15.47
CA ASN A 145 -11.01 11.24 -16.31
C ASN A 145 -11.39 11.53 -17.77
N GLY A 146 -10.52 11.22 -18.73
CA GLY A 146 -10.86 11.36 -20.15
C GLY A 146 -9.81 10.80 -21.10
N THR A 147 -9.88 9.50 -21.37
CA THR A 147 -9.23 8.87 -22.52
C THR A 147 -9.96 9.24 -23.81
N TYR A 148 -9.29 9.92 -24.74
CA TYR A 148 -9.51 9.73 -26.16
C TYR A 148 -8.15 9.43 -26.81
N ALA A 149 -7.90 8.15 -27.03
CA ALA A 149 -6.94 7.71 -28.03
C ALA A 149 -7.69 6.79 -28.98
N GLN A 150 -8.14 7.33 -30.11
CA GLN A 150 -8.25 6.60 -31.37
C GLN A 150 -7.82 7.57 -32.47
N ASP A 151 -6.64 7.26 -33.02
CA ASP A 151 -6.22 7.36 -34.42
C ASP A 151 -6.97 8.36 -35.31
N VAL A 152 -6.24 9.26 -35.98
CA VAL A 152 -5.97 9.26 -37.44
C VAL A 152 -5.31 10.61 -37.79
N MET A 153 -4.30 10.54 -38.68
CA MET A 153 -3.62 11.61 -39.42
C MET A 153 -2.33 12.14 -38.80
N GLY A 154 -1.21 11.57 -39.28
CA GLY A 154 0.13 12.08 -39.05
C GLY A 154 0.37 13.38 -39.80
N TRP A 155 0.53 14.46 -39.05
CA TRP A 155 1.11 15.71 -39.51
C TRP A 155 2.40 15.91 -38.71
N SER A 156 3.53 16.05 -39.40
CA SER A 156 4.81 16.38 -38.77
C SER A 156 4.85 17.85 -38.37
N ASP A 157 5.59 18.18 -37.30
CA ASP A 157 5.75 19.51 -36.68
C ASP A 157 6.36 20.62 -37.57
N GLN A 158 6.28 20.51 -38.89
CA GLN A 158 6.92 21.43 -39.85
C GLN A 158 5.95 22.16 -40.78
N ASP A 159 4.64 22.00 -40.62
CA ASP A 159 3.67 22.71 -41.44
C ASP A 159 2.77 23.63 -40.60
N ILE A 160 2.86 24.92 -40.93
CA ILE A 160 1.86 25.98 -40.79
C ILE A 160 2.07 26.93 -39.59
N ASP A 161 3.12 27.74 -39.77
CA ASP A 161 3.36 29.06 -39.18
C ASP A 161 2.41 30.17 -39.74
N ASP A 162 1.21 29.84 -40.27
CA ASP A 162 0.35 30.80 -41.01
C ASP A 162 -1.09 30.95 -40.45
N VAL A 163 -1.28 31.21 -39.15
CA VAL A 163 -2.66 31.52 -38.64
C VAL A 163 -2.77 32.74 -37.71
N LEU A 164 -1.67 33.39 -37.30
CA LEU A 164 -1.76 34.61 -36.48
C LEU A 164 -0.93 35.76 -37.05
N ASP A 165 -1.08 36.00 -38.35
CA ASP A 165 -0.88 37.32 -38.93
C ASP A 165 -2.22 38.07 -38.83
N GLY A 166 -2.37 38.90 -37.79
CA GLY A 166 -3.64 39.57 -37.48
C GLY A 166 -3.58 40.51 -36.26
N GLU A 167 -2.96 41.67 -36.49
CA GLU A 167 -2.94 42.97 -35.77
C GLU A 167 -3.29 43.08 -34.26
N ALA A 168 -2.41 43.77 -33.54
CA ALA A 168 -2.37 43.93 -32.09
C ALA A 168 -3.25 45.06 -31.50
N ASP A 169 -4.08 45.78 -32.26
CA ASP A 169 -4.77 46.97 -31.76
C ASP A 169 -6.27 47.00 -32.15
N ALA A 170 -7.16 46.43 -31.32
CA ALA A 170 -8.58 46.77 -31.41
C ALA A 170 -9.37 46.61 -30.10
N TYR A 171 -9.53 47.74 -29.41
CA TYR A 171 -10.78 48.24 -28.84
C TYR A 171 -11.47 47.51 -27.66
N TRP A 172 -11.22 48.05 -26.46
CA TRP A 172 -12.21 48.65 -25.54
C TRP A 172 -13.71 48.42 -25.85
N ASN A 173 -14.44 47.76 -24.94
CA ASN A 173 -15.46 48.44 -24.13
C ASN A 173 -16.04 47.55 -23.02
N ILE A 174 -15.98 48.10 -21.82
CA ILE A 174 -16.76 47.73 -20.64
C ILE A 174 -18.17 48.28 -20.84
N ASP A 175 -19.18 47.50 -20.47
CA ASP A 175 -20.48 47.99 -19.97
C ASP A 175 -20.74 47.34 -18.60
#